data_AF-A0A061PBR1-F1
#
_entry.id   AF-A0A061PBR1-F1
#
_cell.length_a   1.000
_cell.length_b   1.000
_cell.length_c   1.000
_cell.angle_alpha   90.00
_cell.angle_beta   90.00
_cell.angle_gamma   90.00
#
_symmetry.space_group_name_H-M   'P 1'
#
loop_
_entity.id
_entity.type
_entity.pdbx_description
1 polymer ?
#
loop_
_entity_poly.entity_id
_entity_poly.type
_entity_poly.pdbx_seq_one_letter_code
_entity_poly.pdbx_strand_id
1 'polypeptide(L)'
;MESKEEQQEQQRLSRVIDVIQRQKQARIDEAGLSKQEVIDMRKTFWDEVTVNLDEPDDIIETEASIRQRAELLGEHERSYQRFTKHIRTLERLETSPYFGRLDFKEIGESKEEAIYIGIASLEDEQQQEFLVYDWRAPISSMYYDYAPGAVKFLSGDGEVHGEMTKKRQYLIERGQLKGMFDTGLTIGDQLLQQLLSQSSSDAMKSIVSTIQREQNAIIRNERSRMLIVQGAAGSGKTSAAMQRVAYLLYKYREQFDSANMLLLSPNPLFNRYVSGVLPELGEENLKQTTFQHHIAGRLPDGWTLESPFRQIERLLTEDDANIRYAEPDYIQELDRFIEHLNEEGMKFTPLVFRGDVWKSGEDITDLFYSYEDHISTPNRLELMAEQLEAT
;
A
#
# COMPACT_ATOMS: atom_id res chain seq x y z
N MET A 1 -6.39 37.06 24.38
CA MET A 1 -6.98 37.68 23.18
C MET A 1 -6.38 36.94 22.02
N GLU A 2 -7.17 36.12 21.31
CA GLU A 2 -6.71 35.45 20.09
C GLU A 2 -6.21 36.50 19.08
N SER A 3 -5.10 36.20 18.41
CA SER A 3 -4.54 37.07 17.39
C SER A 3 -5.54 37.21 16.22
N LYS A 4 -5.55 38.37 15.55
CA LYS A 4 -6.36 38.59 14.34
C LYS A 4 -6.10 37.52 13.27
N GLU A 5 -4.88 36.99 13.22
CA GLU A 5 -4.52 35.88 12.33
C GLU A 5 -5.17 34.55 12.75
N GLU A 6 -5.20 34.23 14.05
CA GLU A 6 -5.83 33.00 14.55
C GLU A 6 -7.33 32.98 14.22
N GLN A 7 -8.00 34.13 14.32
CA GLN A 7 -9.41 34.27 13.93
C GLN A 7 -9.63 34.05 12.44
N GLN A 8 -8.74 34.57 11.58
CA GLN A 8 -8.81 34.36 10.13
C GLN A 8 -8.59 32.88 9.77
N GLU A 9 -7.61 32.23 10.40
CA GLU A 9 -7.34 30.80 10.18
C GLU A 9 -8.48 29.92 10.71
N GLN A 10 -9.08 30.26 11.85
CA GLN A 10 -10.26 29.56 12.35
C GLN A 10 -11.47 29.73 11.44
N GLN A 11 -11.69 30.92 10.86
CA GLN A 11 -12.74 31.14 9.86
C GLN A 11 -12.50 30.32 8.59
N ARG A 12 -11.26 30.26 8.09
CA ARG A 12 -10.91 29.40 6.96
C ARG A 12 -11.17 27.93 7.30
N LEU A 13 -10.72 27.48 8.47
CA LEU A 13 -10.92 26.11 8.93
C LEU A 13 -12.40 25.74 8.95
N SER A 14 -13.26 26.62 9.48
CA SER A 14 -14.72 26.42 9.46
C SER A 14 -15.26 26.28 8.03
N ARG A 15 -14.84 27.15 7.09
CA ARG A 15 -15.23 27.01 5.67
C ARG A 15 -14.79 25.68 5.07
N VAL A 16 -13.57 25.22 5.38
CA VAL A 16 -13.04 23.94 4.89
C VAL A 16 -13.85 22.77 5.44
N ILE A 17 -14.20 22.80 6.73
CA ILE A 17 -15.04 21.77 7.36
C ILE A 17 -16.44 21.74 6.72
N ASP A 18 -17.04 22.90 6.45
CA ASP A 18 -18.35 22.96 5.78
C ASP A 18 -18.32 22.34 4.38
N VAL A 19 -17.23 22.53 3.63
CA VAL A 19 -17.01 21.88 2.32
C VAL A 19 -16.89 20.36 2.49
N ILE A 20 -16.07 19.90 3.44
CA ILE A 20 -15.88 18.48 3.74
C ILE A 20 -17.22 17.82 4.12
N GLN A 21 -18.01 18.46 4.98
CA GLN A 21 -19.29 17.92 5.44
C GLN A 21 -20.30 17.81 4.30
N ARG A 22 -20.38 18.82 3.43
CA ARG A 22 -21.24 18.78 2.24
C ARG A 22 -20.84 17.65 1.29
N GLN A 23 -19.55 17.54 0.95
CA GLN A 23 -19.05 16.47 0.09
C GLN A 23 -19.26 15.09 0.72
N LYS A 24 -19.05 14.95 2.03
CA LYS A 24 -19.24 13.69 2.75
C LYS A 24 -20.69 13.25 2.69
N GLN A 25 -21.64 14.16 2.91
CA GLN A 25 -23.06 13.82 2.83
C GLN A 25 -23.46 13.39 1.42
N ALA A 26 -23.04 14.13 0.38
CA ALA A 26 -23.30 13.76 -1.01
C ALA A 26 -22.77 12.34 -1.33
N ARG A 27 -21.56 12.02 -0.85
CA ARG A 27 -20.93 10.71 -1.06
C ARG A 27 -21.62 9.59 -0.29
N ILE A 28 -22.15 9.87 0.91
CA ILE A 28 -22.98 8.92 1.67
C ILE A 28 -24.26 8.59 0.90
N ASP A 29 -24.90 9.60 0.31
CA ASP A 29 -26.13 9.41 -0.46
C ASP A 29 -25.86 8.57 -1.72
N GLU A 30 -24.79 8.88 -2.47
CA GLU A 30 -24.32 8.09 -3.61
C GLU A 30 -23.98 6.64 -3.24
N ALA A 31 -23.26 6.44 -2.13
CA ALA A 31 -22.94 5.10 -1.62
C ALA A 31 -24.19 4.31 -1.23
N GLY A 32 -25.21 4.99 -0.68
CA GLY A 32 -26.49 4.39 -0.32
C GLY A 32 -27.24 3.85 -1.55
N LEU A 33 -27.31 4.64 -2.62
CA LEU A 33 -27.90 4.23 -3.90
C LEU A 33 -27.14 3.06 -4.53
N SER A 34 -25.81 3.19 -4.66
CA SER A 34 -24.96 2.15 -5.24
C SER A 34 -25.04 0.82 -4.46
N LYS A 35 -25.16 0.88 -3.13
CA LYS A 35 -25.37 -0.30 -2.30
C LYS A 35 -26.69 -1.01 -2.61
N GLN A 36 -27.78 -0.26 -2.82
CA GLN A 36 -29.08 -0.85 -3.17
C GLN A 36 -29.00 -1.54 -4.54
N GLU A 37 -28.39 -0.90 -5.53
CA GLU A 37 -28.17 -1.49 -6.86
C GLU A 37 -27.38 -2.81 -6.80
N VAL A 38 -26.28 -2.86 -6.02
CA VAL A 38 -25.49 -4.09 -5.82
C VAL A 38 -26.33 -5.19 -5.18
N ILE A 39 -27.16 -4.85 -4.18
CA ILE A 39 -28.03 -5.82 -3.52
C ILE A 39 -29.08 -6.37 -4.50
N ASP A 40 -29.69 -5.52 -5.31
CA ASP A 40 -30.74 -5.94 -6.23
C ASP A 40 -30.18 -6.76 -7.39
N MET A 41 -29.02 -6.38 -7.95
CA MET A 41 -28.31 -7.20 -8.94
C MET A 41 -27.93 -8.59 -8.42
N ARG A 42 -27.47 -8.67 -7.17
CA ARG A 42 -27.14 -9.97 -6.55
C ARG A 42 -28.38 -10.86 -6.37
N LYS A 43 -29.56 -10.28 -6.12
CA LYS A 43 -30.81 -11.04 -6.01
C LYS A 43 -31.26 -11.57 -7.37
N THR A 44 -31.26 -10.71 -8.40
CA THR A 44 -31.74 -11.08 -9.72
C THR A 44 -30.69 -11.82 -10.57
N PHE A 45 -29.47 -12.01 -10.05
CA PHE A 45 -28.34 -12.60 -10.77
C PHE A 45 -28.66 -13.95 -11.44
N TRP A 46 -29.42 -14.82 -10.76
CA TRP A 46 -29.79 -16.13 -11.30
C TRP A 46 -31.14 -16.13 -12.04
N ASP A 47 -31.99 -15.14 -11.81
CA ASP A 47 -33.32 -15.05 -12.46
C ASP A 47 -33.24 -14.63 -13.93
N GLU A 48 -32.19 -13.90 -14.27
CA GLU A 48 -31.97 -13.27 -15.59
C GLU A 48 -30.85 -13.98 -16.38
N VAL A 49 -30.17 -14.97 -15.80
CA VAL A 49 -29.24 -15.87 -16.51
C VAL A 49 -30.00 -17.16 -16.84
N THR A 50 -30.22 -17.40 -18.13
CA THR A 50 -30.79 -18.68 -18.57
C THR A 50 -29.65 -19.68 -18.68
N VAL A 51 -29.49 -20.57 -17.70
CA VAL A 51 -28.46 -21.61 -17.75
C VAL A 51 -28.95 -22.73 -18.66
N ASN A 52 -28.42 -22.81 -19.88
CA ASN A 52 -28.66 -23.91 -20.81
C ASN A 52 -27.32 -24.61 -21.13
N LEU A 53 -27.26 -25.92 -20.94
CA LEU A 53 -26.05 -26.73 -21.10
C LEU A 53 -26.24 -27.87 -22.12
N ASP A 54 -27.33 -27.85 -22.89
CA ASP A 54 -27.73 -28.98 -23.74
C ASP A 54 -26.93 -29.04 -25.05
N GLU A 55 -26.61 -27.89 -25.66
CA GLU A 55 -25.80 -27.80 -26.89
C GLU A 55 -24.51 -26.97 -26.67
N PRO A 56 -23.43 -27.25 -27.41
CA PRO A 56 -22.19 -26.47 -27.32
C PRO A 56 -22.37 -24.96 -27.54
N ASP A 57 -23.27 -24.55 -28.44
CA ASP A 57 -23.57 -23.13 -28.71
C ASP A 57 -24.32 -22.48 -27.53
N ASP A 58 -25.23 -23.21 -26.87
CA ASP A 58 -25.97 -22.76 -25.68
C ASP A 58 -25.06 -22.54 -24.47
N ILE A 59 -24.02 -23.37 -24.33
CA ILE A 59 -23.00 -23.24 -23.28
C ILE A 59 -22.21 -21.93 -23.48
N ILE A 60 -21.86 -21.59 -24.71
CA ILE A 60 -21.12 -20.36 -25.04
C ILE A 60 -22.00 -19.12 -24.77
N GLU A 61 -23.28 -19.16 -25.14
CA GLU A 61 -24.23 -18.08 -24.86
C GLU A 61 -24.46 -17.91 -23.34
N THR A 62 -24.55 -19.01 -22.60
CA THR A 62 -24.63 -19.02 -21.14
C THR A 62 -23.36 -18.44 -20.51
N GLU A 63 -22.16 -18.84 -20.96
CA GLU A 63 -20.90 -18.28 -20.47
C GLU A 63 -20.82 -16.77 -20.73
N ALA A 64 -21.18 -16.33 -21.93
CA ALA A 64 -21.14 -14.92 -22.33
C ALA A 64 -22.09 -14.07 -21.48
N SER A 65 -23.33 -14.52 -21.26
CA SER A 65 -24.32 -13.82 -20.44
C SER A 65 -23.90 -13.74 -18.96
N ILE A 66 -23.35 -14.83 -18.40
CA ILE A 66 -22.79 -14.84 -17.04
C ILE A 66 -21.63 -13.86 -16.94
N ARG A 67 -20.68 -13.88 -17.89
CA ARG A 67 -19.51 -12.99 -17.87
C ARG A 67 -19.94 -11.53 -17.93
N GLN A 68 -20.82 -11.16 -18.88
CA GLN A 68 -21.32 -9.80 -19.02
C GLN A 68 -21.95 -9.29 -17.71
N ARG A 69 -22.72 -10.14 -17.03
CA ARG A 69 -23.42 -9.75 -15.82
C ARG A 69 -22.52 -9.69 -14.59
N ALA A 70 -21.58 -10.62 -14.48
CA ALA A 70 -20.54 -10.58 -13.47
C ALA A 70 -19.66 -9.32 -13.62
N GLU A 71 -19.41 -8.88 -14.86
CA GLU A 71 -18.69 -7.64 -15.13
C GLU A 71 -19.45 -6.41 -14.64
N LEU A 72 -20.72 -6.26 -15.01
CA LEU A 72 -21.58 -5.16 -14.52
C LEU A 72 -21.66 -5.13 -12.99
N LEU A 73 -21.89 -6.29 -12.35
CA LEU A 73 -21.90 -6.38 -10.90
C LEU A 73 -20.56 -5.93 -10.30
N GLY A 74 -19.45 -6.37 -10.91
CA GLY A 74 -18.10 -5.96 -10.53
C GLY A 74 -17.88 -4.45 -10.62
N GLU A 75 -18.41 -3.79 -11.65
CA GLU A 75 -18.32 -2.33 -11.81
C GLU A 75 -19.06 -1.57 -10.70
N HIS A 76 -20.28 -2.01 -10.36
CA HIS A 76 -21.06 -1.41 -9.27
C HIS A 76 -20.41 -1.66 -7.91
N GLU A 77 -19.87 -2.86 -7.67
CA GLU A 77 -19.13 -3.16 -6.44
C GLU A 77 -17.88 -2.28 -6.30
N ARG A 78 -17.09 -2.13 -7.37
CA ARG A 78 -15.93 -1.22 -7.38
C ARG A 78 -16.35 0.23 -7.13
N SER A 79 -17.48 0.67 -7.69
CA SER A 79 -18.01 2.02 -7.46
C SER A 79 -18.42 2.23 -6.01
N TYR A 80 -19.15 1.29 -5.42
CA TYR A 80 -19.50 1.31 -4.00
C TYR A 80 -18.26 1.34 -3.09
N GLN A 81 -17.23 0.55 -3.42
CA GLN A 81 -15.95 0.55 -2.70
C GLN A 81 -15.25 1.92 -2.81
N ARG A 82 -15.24 2.55 -4.00
CA ARG A 82 -14.68 3.90 -4.19
C ARG A 82 -15.39 4.95 -3.34
N PHE A 83 -16.73 4.95 -3.30
CA PHE A 83 -17.48 5.88 -2.45
C PHE A 83 -17.17 5.67 -0.98
N THR A 84 -17.16 4.41 -0.52
CA THR A 84 -16.84 4.07 0.88
C THR A 84 -15.42 4.51 1.27
N LYS A 85 -14.45 4.33 0.36
CA LYS A 85 -13.06 4.79 0.56
C LYS A 85 -13.00 6.32 0.67
N HIS A 86 -13.69 7.02 -0.22
CA HIS A 86 -13.71 8.48 -0.21
C HIS A 86 -14.39 9.05 1.04
N ILE A 87 -15.49 8.44 1.53
CA ILE A 87 -16.14 8.81 2.80
C ILE A 87 -15.14 8.72 3.96
N ARG A 88 -14.38 7.63 4.07
CA ARG A 88 -13.36 7.46 5.11
C ARG A 88 -12.27 8.54 5.03
N THR A 89 -11.87 8.94 3.82
CA THR A 89 -10.92 10.05 3.64
C THR A 89 -11.51 11.36 4.16
N LEU A 90 -12.77 11.66 3.82
CA LEU A 90 -13.45 12.86 4.28
C LEU A 90 -13.66 12.89 5.80
N GLU A 91 -13.96 11.76 6.45
CA GLU A 91 -14.05 11.65 7.91
C GLU A 91 -12.73 12.01 8.62
N ARG A 92 -11.60 11.62 8.01
CA ARG A 92 -10.27 11.96 8.54
C ARG A 92 -9.96 13.43 8.33
N LEU A 93 -10.23 13.95 7.13
CA LEU A 93 -10.08 15.38 6.82
C LEU A 93 -10.95 16.23 7.75
N GLU A 94 -12.18 15.82 8.07
CA GLU A 94 -13.05 16.56 9.00
C GLU A 94 -12.42 16.71 10.40
N THR A 95 -11.64 15.72 10.82
CA THR A 95 -10.95 15.77 12.13
C THR A 95 -9.76 16.73 12.10
N SER A 96 -8.95 16.67 11.04
CA SER A 96 -7.76 17.51 10.84
C SER A 96 -7.49 17.67 9.34
N PRO A 97 -8.01 18.74 8.69
CA PRO A 97 -7.95 18.86 7.22
C PRO A 97 -6.54 19.08 6.71
N TYR A 98 -5.77 19.91 7.40
CA TYR A 98 -4.40 20.29 7.05
C TYR A 98 -3.56 20.48 8.30
N PHE A 99 -2.26 20.20 8.21
CA PHE A 99 -1.31 20.36 9.30
C PHE A 99 -0.24 21.41 8.99
N GLY A 100 -0.08 21.79 7.72
CA GLY A 100 0.94 22.73 7.27
C GLY A 100 0.37 23.77 6.31
N ARG A 101 1.02 24.93 6.27
CA ARG A 101 0.85 25.95 5.23
C ARG A 101 2.21 26.46 4.80
N LEU A 102 2.33 26.74 3.52
CA LEU A 102 3.41 27.55 2.98
C LEU A 102 2.82 28.62 2.07
N ASP A 103 3.43 29.80 2.07
CA ASP A 103 3.10 30.85 1.11
C ASP A 103 4.20 30.83 0.04
N PHE A 104 3.80 30.58 -1.21
CA PHE A 104 4.69 30.37 -2.35
C PHE A 104 4.46 31.45 -3.40
N LYS A 105 5.56 32.00 -3.90
CA LYS A 105 5.57 32.93 -5.02
C LYS A 105 6.43 32.38 -6.14
N GLU A 106 5.81 31.95 -7.22
CA GLU A 106 6.52 31.44 -8.39
C GLU A 106 7.27 32.57 -9.14
N ILE A 107 8.40 32.24 -9.74
CA ILE A 107 9.15 33.19 -10.58
C ILE A 107 8.32 33.51 -11.83
N GLY A 108 7.90 34.76 -11.96
CA GLY A 108 7.09 35.24 -13.09
C GLY A 108 5.64 35.50 -12.72
N GLU A 109 5.19 34.96 -11.60
CA GLU A 109 3.89 35.26 -10.98
C GLU A 109 3.98 36.53 -10.13
N SER A 110 2.90 37.32 -10.15
CA SER A 110 2.81 38.53 -9.33
C SER A 110 2.18 38.26 -7.96
N LYS A 111 1.39 37.19 -7.86
CA LYS A 111 0.65 36.82 -6.67
C LYS A 111 1.40 35.76 -5.88
N GLU A 112 1.20 35.83 -4.58
CA GLU A 112 1.62 34.82 -3.63
C GLU A 112 0.43 33.91 -3.35
N GLU A 113 0.66 32.61 -3.37
CA GLU A 113 -0.35 31.59 -3.17
C GLU A 113 -0.16 30.91 -1.81
N ALA A 114 -1.26 30.81 -1.06
CA ALA A 114 -1.28 30.11 0.21
C ALA A 114 -1.62 28.63 0.00
N ILE A 115 -0.60 27.77 0.12
CA ILE A 115 -0.71 26.33 -0.10
C ILE A 115 -0.86 25.64 1.25
N TYR A 116 -2.00 25.00 1.46
CA TYR A 116 -2.31 24.21 2.66
C TYR A 116 -2.05 22.74 2.40
N ILE A 117 -1.38 22.05 3.32
CA ILE A 117 -0.95 20.67 3.15
C ILE A 117 -1.62 19.79 4.19
N GLY A 118 -2.24 18.71 3.72
CA GLY A 118 -2.96 17.74 4.52
C GLY A 118 -2.71 16.30 4.09
N ILE A 119 -3.45 15.39 4.72
CA ILE A 119 -3.33 13.94 4.46
C ILE A 119 -3.93 13.51 3.12
N ALA A 120 -4.82 14.32 2.56
CA ALA A 120 -5.49 14.08 1.28
C ALA A 120 -5.86 15.42 0.63
N SER A 121 -6.00 15.41 -0.70
CA SER A 121 -6.45 16.59 -1.44
C SER A 121 -7.93 16.88 -1.19
N LEU A 122 -8.27 18.17 -1.06
CA LEU A 122 -9.64 18.66 -1.00
C LEU A 122 -9.79 19.80 -1.99
N GLU A 123 -10.74 19.67 -2.90
CA GLU A 123 -11.08 20.67 -3.90
C GLU A 123 -12.46 21.28 -3.60
N ASP A 124 -12.61 22.58 -3.77
CA ASP A 124 -13.91 23.25 -3.79
C ASP A 124 -14.48 23.19 -5.21
N GLU A 125 -15.35 22.21 -5.49
CA GLU A 125 -15.96 21.98 -6.81
C GLU A 125 -16.64 23.24 -7.39
N GLN A 126 -17.09 24.16 -6.55
CA GLN A 126 -17.73 25.40 -6.99
C GLN A 126 -16.73 26.45 -7.51
N GLN A 127 -15.52 26.46 -6.96
CA GLN A 127 -14.48 27.45 -7.28
C GLN A 127 -13.33 26.85 -8.10
N GLN A 128 -13.32 25.53 -8.30
CA GLN A 128 -12.24 24.77 -8.92
C GLN A 128 -10.87 25.09 -8.30
N GLU A 129 -10.86 25.26 -6.98
CA GLU A 129 -9.67 25.62 -6.21
C GLU A 129 -9.35 24.51 -5.19
N PHE A 130 -8.08 24.11 -5.11
CA PHE A 130 -7.61 23.22 -4.06
C PHE A 130 -7.56 23.96 -2.71
N LEU A 131 -8.44 23.55 -1.79
CA LEU A 131 -8.44 24.04 -0.42
C LEU A 131 -7.32 23.41 0.40
N VAL A 132 -7.00 22.15 0.10
CA VAL A 132 -5.94 21.35 0.72
C VAL A 132 -5.24 20.52 -0.34
N TYR A 133 -3.91 20.56 -0.33
CA TYR A 133 -3.04 19.71 -1.14
C TYR A 133 -2.62 18.48 -0.34
N ASP A 134 -2.56 17.34 -1.03
CA ASP A 134 -2.04 16.10 -0.46
C ASP A 134 -0.53 16.23 -0.21
N TRP A 135 -0.06 15.80 0.96
CA TRP A 135 1.37 15.79 1.31
C TRP A 135 2.26 15.03 0.33
N ARG A 136 1.69 14.11 -0.46
CA ARG A 136 2.38 13.29 -1.47
C ARG A 136 2.52 14.01 -2.80
N ALA A 137 1.73 15.06 -3.04
CA ALA A 137 1.81 15.86 -4.25
C ALA A 137 3.24 16.44 -4.43
N PRO A 138 3.70 16.66 -5.67
CA PRO A 138 5.04 17.19 -5.90
C PRO A 138 5.24 18.60 -5.31
N ILE A 139 4.23 19.46 -5.41
CA ILE A 139 4.24 20.82 -4.83
C ILE A 139 4.47 20.80 -3.30
N SER A 140 3.97 19.77 -2.62
CA SER A 140 4.12 19.58 -1.18
C SER A 140 5.55 19.21 -0.76
N SER A 141 6.44 18.81 -1.68
CA SER A 141 7.84 18.52 -1.35
C SER A 141 8.56 19.76 -0.81
N MET A 142 8.16 20.96 -1.27
CA MET A 142 8.72 22.23 -0.81
C MET A 142 8.65 22.38 0.71
N TYR A 143 7.54 21.94 1.32
CA TYR A 143 7.33 22.00 2.76
C TYR A 143 8.37 21.21 3.55
N TYR A 144 8.86 20.10 2.99
CA TYR A 144 9.80 19.21 3.68
C TYR A 144 11.26 19.49 3.32
N ASP A 145 11.51 19.89 2.08
CA ASP A 145 12.87 20.03 1.56
C ASP A 145 13.51 21.37 1.91
N TYR A 146 12.70 22.41 2.17
CA TYR A 146 13.17 23.78 2.30
C TYR A 146 12.69 24.48 3.58
N ALA A 147 13.51 25.42 4.03
CA ALA A 147 13.13 26.51 4.92
C ALA A 147 12.66 27.71 4.08
N PRO A 148 12.00 28.73 4.67
CA PRO A 148 11.65 29.95 3.94
C PRO A 148 12.85 30.55 3.19
N GLY A 149 12.64 30.94 1.92
CA GLY A 149 13.66 31.37 0.98
C GLY A 149 13.45 30.79 -0.42
N ALA A 150 14.52 30.71 -1.22
CA ALA A 150 14.45 30.17 -2.58
C ALA A 150 14.16 28.66 -2.57
N VAL A 151 13.13 28.26 -3.31
CA VAL A 151 12.66 26.87 -3.39
C VAL A 151 12.47 26.43 -4.83
N LYS A 152 12.47 25.11 -5.02
CA LYS A 152 12.08 24.49 -6.28
C LYS A 152 11.40 23.16 -6.03
N PHE A 153 10.54 22.76 -6.95
CA PHE A 153 9.93 21.43 -6.96
C PHE A 153 9.77 20.93 -8.39
N LEU A 154 9.62 19.62 -8.55
CA LEU A 154 9.42 19.00 -9.85
C LEU A 154 7.92 18.87 -10.11
N SER A 155 7.40 19.54 -11.13
CA SER A 155 6.07 19.31 -11.68
C SER A 155 6.12 18.31 -12.84
N GLY A 156 4.96 17.84 -13.32
CA GLY A 156 4.87 17.01 -14.52
C GLY A 156 5.51 17.67 -15.76
N ASP A 157 5.49 19.01 -15.81
CA ASP A 157 6.01 19.80 -16.93
C ASP A 157 7.46 20.29 -16.76
N GLY A 158 8.12 19.99 -15.63
CA GLY A 158 9.51 20.39 -15.37
C GLY A 158 9.76 20.94 -13.96
N GLU A 159 10.96 21.48 -13.73
CA GLU A 159 11.28 22.16 -12.46
C GLU A 159 10.60 23.53 -12.40
N VAL A 160 9.84 23.76 -11.34
CA VAL A 160 9.23 25.05 -11.00
C VAL A 160 10.08 25.72 -9.92
N HIS A 161 10.37 27.00 -10.11
CA HIS A 161 11.20 27.80 -9.21
C HIS A 161 10.39 28.93 -8.59
N GLY A 162 10.65 29.24 -7.33
CA GLY A 162 9.99 30.34 -6.63
C GLY A 162 10.61 30.64 -5.27
N GLU A 163 9.89 31.44 -4.50
CA GLU A 163 10.26 31.83 -3.14
C GLU A 163 9.15 31.41 -2.17
N MET A 164 9.55 30.71 -1.10
CA MET A 164 8.69 30.43 0.05
C MET A 164 8.87 31.53 1.08
N THR A 165 7.87 32.38 1.26
CA THR A 165 7.95 33.53 2.19
C THR A 165 7.54 33.15 3.61
N LYS A 166 6.63 32.17 3.73
CA LYS A 166 6.07 31.73 5.01
C LYS A 166 5.99 30.22 5.05
N LYS A 167 6.26 29.66 6.23
CA LYS A 167 6.04 28.27 6.57
C LYS A 167 5.41 28.20 7.94
N ARG A 168 4.26 27.54 8.04
CA ARG A 168 3.46 27.45 9.25
C ARG A 168 3.01 26.03 9.49
N GLN A 169 2.92 25.65 10.76
CA GLN A 169 2.38 24.39 11.21
C GLN A 169 1.14 24.64 12.08
N TYR A 170 0.12 23.80 11.94
CA TYR A 170 -1.13 23.87 12.69
C TYR A 170 -1.30 22.62 13.54
N LEU A 171 -1.88 22.81 14.73
CA LEU A 171 -2.44 21.74 15.53
C LEU A 171 -3.96 21.87 15.46
N ILE A 172 -4.61 20.94 14.76
CA ILE A 172 -6.06 20.91 14.57
C ILE A 172 -6.59 19.61 15.16
N GLU A 173 -7.60 19.73 16.01
CA GLU A 173 -8.27 18.58 16.62
C GLU A 173 -9.78 18.76 16.51
N ARG A 174 -10.45 17.78 15.88
CA ARG A 174 -11.92 17.74 15.73
C ARG A 174 -12.45 19.05 15.14
N GLY A 175 -11.76 19.56 14.12
CA GLY A 175 -12.13 20.79 13.43
C GLY A 175 -11.90 22.09 14.21
N GLN A 176 -11.15 22.05 15.32
CA GLN A 176 -10.78 23.23 16.09
C GLN A 176 -9.29 23.49 16.01
N LEU A 177 -8.91 24.75 15.76
CA LEU A 177 -7.53 25.20 15.83
C LEU A 177 -7.09 25.22 17.30
N LYS A 178 -6.14 24.36 17.67
CA LYS A 178 -5.54 24.33 19.01
C LYS A 178 -4.26 25.15 19.10
N GLY A 179 -3.59 25.36 17.97
CA GLY A 179 -2.39 26.19 17.89
C GLY A 179 -1.85 26.32 16.47
N MET A 180 -1.05 27.37 16.24
CA MET A 180 -0.35 27.62 14.98
C MET A 180 1.03 28.21 15.24
N PHE A 181 2.04 27.78 14.46
CA PHE A 181 3.44 28.11 14.70
C PHE A 181 4.17 28.38 13.38
N ASP A 182 4.86 29.53 13.28
CA ASP A 182 5.69 29.85 12.11
C ASP A 182 7.06 29.14 12.21
N THR A 183 7.33 28.25 11.26
CA THR A 183 8.50 27.37 11.23
C THR A 183 9.59 28.00 10.37
N GLY A 184 10.41 28.87 10.96
CA GLY A 184 11.45 29.63 10.25
C GLY A 184 12.87 29.48 10.78
N LEU A 185 13.09 29.41 12.10
CA LEU A 185 14.43 29.58 12.67
C LEU A 185 14.82 28.72 13.89
N THR A 186 13.90 28.29 14.75
CA THR A 186 14.21 27.37 15.89
C THR A 186 12.92 27.12 16.68
N ILE A 187 12.06 26.24 16.18
CA ILE A 187 10.90 25.76 16.95
C ILE A 187 10.82 24.25 16.78
N GLY A 188 11.83 23.55 17.32
CA GLY A 188 11.80 22.09 17.44
C GLY A 188 11.22 21.65 18.78
N ASP A 189 11.60 22.33 19.87
CA ASP A 189 11.44 21.74 21.21
C ASP A 189 10.09 22.02 21.88
N GLN A 190 9.46 23.18 21.69
CA GLN A 190 8.18 23.49 22.37
C GLN A 190 6.99 22.72 21.81
N LEU A 191 6.91 22.59 20.48
CA LEU A 191 5.87 21.79 19.82
C LEU A 191 6.08 20.29 20.08
N LEU A 192 7.33 19.81 20.03
CA LEU A 192 7.65 18.43 20.39
C LEU A 192 7.30 18.15 21.85
N GLN A 193 7.58 19.07 22.78
CA GLN A 193 7.17 18.95 24.19
C GLN A 193 5.65 18.94 24.38
N GLN A 194 4.89 19.77 23.66
CA GLN A 194 3.42 19.73 23.72
C GLN A 194 2.85 18.44 23.11
N LEU A 195 3.36 17.99 21.96
CA LEU A 195 2.94 16.75 21.30
C LEU A 195 3.32 15.50 22.13
N LEU A 196 4.45 15.51 22.82
CA LEU A 196 4.87 14.45 23.74
C LEU A 196 4.05 14.44 25.06
N SER A 197 3.44 15.56 25.43
CA SER A 197 2.61 15.68 26.64
C SER A 197 1.18 15.18 26.46
N GLN A 198 0.71 15.06 25.20
CA GLN A 198 -0.59 14.46 24.88
C GLN A 198 -0.45 12.95 24.67
N SER A 199 -1.45 12.20 25.12
CA SER A 199 -1.46 10.73 25.22
C SER A 199 -1.09 10.01 23.91
N SER A 200 -0.42 8.86 24.06
CA SER A 200 0.16 8.00 23.03
C SER A 200 -0.79 7.49 21.92
N SER A 201 -2.11 7.72 22.01
CA SER A 201 -3.05 7.39 20.93
C SER A 201 -3.07 8.40 19.78
N ASP A 202 -2.62 9.64 19.99
CA ASP A 202 -2.54 10.69 18.95
C ASP A 202 -1.19 10.70 18.22
N ALA A 203 -0.29 9.76 18.53
CA ALA A 203 1.07 9.68 18.00
C ALA A 203 1.16 9.56 16.46
N MET A 204 0.06 9.17 15.81
CA MET A 204 0.06 8.78 14.40
C MET A 204 -0.44 9.91 13.46
N LYS A 205 -1.20 10.90 13.98
CA LYS A 205 -1.49 12.21 13.31
C LYS A 205 -0.26 13.08 13.06
N SER A 206 0.81 12.85 13.83
CA SER A 206 2.04 13.68 13.81
C SER A 206 3.11 13.20 12.83
N ILE A 207 3.00 11.98 12.29
CA ILE A 207 4.12 11.37 11.56
C ILE A 207 4.37 12.10 10.22
N VAL A 208 3.32 12.55 9.53
CA VAL A 208 3.44 13.27 8.25
C VAL A 208 3.90 14.71 8.42
N SER A 209 3.47 15.39 9.48
CA SER A 209 3.88 16.76 9.77
C SER A 209 5.32 16.86 10.28
N THR A 210 5.87 15.76 10.82
CA THR A 210 7.25 15.67 11.34
C THR A 210 8.24 15.05 10.36
N ILE A 211 7.86 14.83 9.09
CA ILE A 211 8.78 14.32 8.07
C ILE A 211 9.98 15.28 7.96
N GLN A 212 11.16 14.71 8.19
CA GLN A 212 12.42 15.43 8.03
C GLN A 212 12.89 15.38 6.58
N ARG A 213 13.77 16.31 6.19
CA ARG A 213 14.33 16.39 4.83
C ARG A 213 14.99 15.07 4.39
N GLU A 214 15.77 14.45 5.26
CA GLU A 214 16.43 13.16 5.00
C GLU A 214 15.41 12.03 4.81
N GLN A 215 14.33 12.04 5.58
CA GLN A 215 13.23 11.07 5.44
C GLN A 215 12.47 11.31 4.13
N ASN A 216 12.19 12.56 3.76
CA ASN A 216 11.52 12.91 2.50
C ASN A 216 12.34 12.42 1.30
N ALA A 217 13.67 12.54 1.34
CA ALA A 217 14.55 12.01 0.31
C ALA A 217 14.45 10.47 0.18
N ILE A 218 14.32 9.74 1.29
CA ILE A 218 14.10 8.28 1.31
C ILE A 218 12.70 7.94 0.78
N ILE A 219 11.68 8.67 1.21
CA ILE A 219 10.27 8.45 0.82
C ILE A 219 10.09 8.64 -0.69
N ARG A 220 10.63 9.74 -1.23
CA ARG A 220 10.47 10.14 -2.64
C ARG A 220 11.56 9.61 -3.57
N ASN A 221 12.45 8.72 -3.10
CA ASN A 221 13.46 8.11 -3.98
C ASN A 221 12.80 7.18 -5.01
N GLU A 222 12.86 7.57 -6.28
CA GLU A 222 12.34 6.77 -7.40
C GLU A 222 13.42 6.28 -8.35
N ARG A 223 14.62 6.88 -8.26
CA ARG A 223 15.73 6.58 -9.17
C ARG A 223 16.35 5.22 -8.85
N SER A 224 16.29 4.80 -7.59
CA SER A 224 16.89 3.54 -7.15
C SER A 224 15.89 2.40 -7.22
N ARG A 225 16.20 1.36 -8.01
CA ARG A 225 15.42 0.11 -8.03
C ARG A 225 15.44 -0.61 -6.67
N MET A 226 16.57 -0.58 -5.98
CA MET A 226 16.73 -1.14 -4.63
C MET A 226 17.19 -0.04 -3.67
N LEU A 227 16.58 0.01 -2.49
CA LEU A 227 16.87 1.00 -1.47
C LEU A 227 17.07 0.32 -0.12
N ILE A 228 18.26 0.50 0.46
CA ILE A 228 18.60 0.01 1.80
C ILE A 228 18.63 1.21 2.74
N VAL A 229 17.89 1.13 3.85
CA VAL A 229 17.81 2.20 4.85
C VAL A 229 18.46 1.74 6.14
N GLN A 230 19.59 2.35 6.49
CA GLN A 230 20.31 2.09 7.74
C GLN A 230 20.23 3.31 8.65
N GLY A 231 20.02 3.08 9.96
CA GLY A 231 19.96 4.14 10.95
C GLY A 231 19.85 3.60 12.37
N ALA A 232 20.20 4.42 13.36
CA ALA A 232 20.16 4.07 14.78
C ALA A 232 18.73 3.73 15.25
N ALA A 233 18.60 3.01 16.38
CA ALA A 233 17.31 2.77 17.00
C ALA A 233 16.58 4.12 17.27
N GLY A 234 15.27 4.17 17.05
CA GLY A 234 14.48 5.39 17.23
C GLY A 234 14.55 6.42 16.09
N SER A 235 15.37 6.23 15.05
CA SER A 235 15.52 7.19 13.95
C SER A 235 14.33 7.30 12.97
N GLY A 236 13.16 6.75 13.32
CA GLY A 236 11.95 6.81 12.48
C GLY A 236 11.96 5.93 11.23
N LYS A 237 12.81 4.90 11.13
CA LYS A 237 12.89 4.01 9.94
C LYS A 237 11.55 3.38 9.55
N THR A 238 10.82 2.86 10.53
CA THR A 238 9.50 2.25 10.30
C THR A 238 8.52 3.27 9.74
N SER A 239 8.49 4.48 10.32
CA SER A 239 7.66 5.58 9.85
C SER A 239 8.00 5.98 8.42
N ALA A 240 9.29 6.16 8.11
CA ALA A 240 9.75 6.48 6.77
C ALA A 240 9.40 5.37 5.76
N ALA A 241 9.47 4.09 6.16
CA ALA A 241 9.06 2.97 5.32
C ALA A 241 7.55 2.99 5.02
N MET A 242 6.70 3.23 6.02
CA MET A 242 5.25 3.32 5.83
C MET A 242 4.85 4.53 4.98
N GLN A 243 5.49 5.68 5.22
CA GLN A 243 5.29 6.87 4.40
C GLN A 243 5.76 6.65 2.96
N ARG A 244 6.88 5.95 2.76
CA ARG A 244 7.33 5.55 1.42
C ARG A 244 6.29 4.67 0.73
N VAL A 245 5.72 3.69 1.41
CA VAL A 245 4.66 2.87 0.82
C VAL A 245 3.45 3.73 0.43
N ALA A 246 2.97 4.60 1.32
CA ALA A 246 1.85 5.49 1.03
C ALA A 246 2.14 6.45 -0.14
N TYR A 247 3.38 6.92 -0.28
CA TYR A 247 3.83 7.72 -1.42
C TYR A 247 3.81 6.92 -2.73
N LEU A 248 4.34 5.70 -2.72
CA LEU A 248 4.37 4.83 -3.91
C LEU A 248 2.95 4.46 -4.35
N LEU A 249 2.06 4.12 -3.42
CA LEU A 249 0.65 3.86 -3.71
C LEU A 249 -0.05 5.08 -4.31
N TYR A 250 0.22 6.29 -3.80
CA TYR A 250 -0.34 7.51 -4.39
C TYR A 250 0.16 7.79 -5.80
N LYS A 251 1.48 7.68 -5.99
CA LYS A 251 2.15 8.04 -7.24
C LYS A 251 1.83 7.04 -8.36
N TYR A 252 1.77 5.76 -8.03
CA TYR A 252 1.56 4.67 -8.98
C TYR A 252 0.16 4.04 -8.85
N ARG A 253 -0.83 4.79 -8.32
CA ARG A 253 -2.22 4.33 -8.10
C ARG A 253 -2.93 3.81 -9.36
N GLU A 254 -2.44 4.18 -10.54
CA GLU A 254 -2.96 3.70 -11.83
C GLU A 254 -2.30 2.40 -12.28
N GLN A 255 -1.15 2.03 -11.71
CA GLN A 255 -0.35 0.87 -12.10
C GLN A 255 -0.43 -0.29 -11.10
N PHE A 256 -0.49 0.00 -9.81
CA PHE A 256 -0.58 -1.03 -8.77
C PHE A 256 -1.26 -0.52 -7.49
N ASP A 257 -1.79 -1.46 -6.71
CA ASP A 257 -2.48 -1.20 -5.45
C ASP A 257 -1.77 -1.86 -4.25
N SER A 258 -2.40 -1.78 -3.08
CA SER A 258 -1.90 -2.37 -1.84
C SER A 258 -1.77 -3.90 -1.88
N ALA A 259 -2.52 -4.59 -2.75
CA ALA A 259 -2.46 -6.03 -2.93
C ALA A 259 -1.20 -6.47 -3.70
N ASN A 260 -0.61 -5.57 -4.50
CA ASN A 260 0.66 -5.80 -5.19
C ASN A 260 1.90 -5.61 -4.28
N MET A 261 1.71 -5.22 -3.02
CA MET A 261 2.81 -4.98 -2.07
C MET A 261 2.81 -5.98 -0.91
N LEU A 262 3.99 -6.47 -0.56
CA LEU A 262 4.22 -7.37 0.58
C LEU A 262 5.12 -6.70 1.61
N LEU A 263 4.65 -6.62 2.84
CA LEU A 263 5.46 -6.23 3.98
C LEU A 263 5.84 -7.46 4.80
N LEU A 264 7.13 -7.79 4.80
CA LEU A 264 7.70 -8.80 5.67
C LEU A 264 8.11 -8.16 7.01
N SER A 265 7.43 -8.55 8.08
CA SER A 265 7.73 -8.06 9.42
C SER A 265 8.58 -9.05 10.23
N PRO A 266 9.29 -8.57 11.26
CA PRO A 266 10.06 -9.44 12.13
C PRO A 266 9.19 -10.37 13.00
N ASN A 267 7.98 -9.94 13.36
CA ASN A 267 7.06 -10.72 14.20
C ASN A 267 5.59 -10.27 14.06
N PRO A 268 4.62 -11.09 14.49
CA PRO A 268 3.19 -10.77 14.35
C PRO A 268 2.72 -9.58 15.19
N LEU A 269 3.39 -9.26 16.31
CA LEU A 269 3.08 -8.07 17.11
C LEU A 269 3.39 -6.80 16.32
N PHE A 270 4.49 -6.80 15.56
CA PHE A 270 4.86 -5.70 14.68
C PHE A 270 3.84 -5.51 13.56
N ASN A 271 3.31 -6.59 12.97
CA ASN A 271 2.20 -6.50 11.99
C ASN A 271 1.02 -5.71 12.55
N ARG A 272 0.57 -6.03 13.76
CA ARG A 272 -0.55 -5.33 14.40
C ARG A 272 -0.25 -3.86 14.65
N TYR A 273 0.99 -3.51 14.96
CA TYR A 273 1.39 -2.13 15.14
C TYR A 273 1.33 -1.36 13.80
N VAL A 274 1.88 -1.91 12.72
CA VAL A 274 1.92 -1.22 11.42
C VAL A 274 0.60 -1.23 10.68
N SER A 275 -0.33 -2.16 10.98
CA SER A 275 -1.66 -2.22 10.35
C SER A 275 -2.58 -1.02 10.66
N GLY A 276 -2.21 -0.18 11.63
CA GLY A 276 -2.89 1.10 11.89
C GLY A 276 -2.34 2.27 11.06
N VAL A 277 -1.07 2.19 10.65
CA VAL A 277 -0.32 3.33 10.08
C VAL A 277 -0.83 3.74 8.71
N LEU A 278 -0.92 2.80 7.77
CA LEU A 278 -1.35 3.10 6.40
C LEU A 278 -2.79 3.59 6.34
N PRO A 279 -3.74 3.00 7.10
CA PRO A 279 -5.06 3.57 7.27
C PRO A 279 -4.96 5.03 7.64
N GLU A 280 -4.28 5.41 8.72
CA GLU A 280 -4.18 6.82 9.10
C GLU A 280 -3.59 7.74 8.01
N LEU A 281 -2.75 7.21 7.11
CA LEU A 281 -2.19 7.93 5.97
C LEU A 281 -3.11 8.04 4.74
N GLY A 282 -4.35 7.54 4.83
CA GLY A 282 -5.27 7.56 3.68
C GLY A 282 -5.27 6.27 2.85
N GLU A 283 -4.42 5.30 3.20
CA GLU A 283 -4.18 4.11 2.37
C GLU A 283 -4.77 2.83 2.95
N GLU A 284 -4.92 1.84 2.08
CA GLU A 284 -5.34 0.50 2.47
C GLU A 284 -4.16 -0.28 3.08
N ASN A 285 -4.50 -1.30 3.88
CA ASN A 285 -3.49 -2.17 4.45
C ASN A 285 -2.86 -3.05 3.37
N LEU A 286 -1.54 -3.23 3.47
CA LEU A 286 -0.78 -4.15 2.62
C LEU A 286 -1.01 -5.59 3.07
N LYS A 287 -0.63 -6.54 2.21
CA LYS A 287 -0.38 -7.91 2.66
C LYS A 287 0.81 -7.90 3.62
N GLN A 288 0.57 -8.28 4.87
CA GLN A 288 1.57 -8.30 5.94
C GLN A 288 1.75 -9.71 6.46
N THR A 289 2.99 -10.17 6.58
CA THR A 289 3.31 -11.50 7.10
C THR A 289 4.70 -11.50 7.71
N THR A 290 4.97 -12.45 8.59
CA THR A 290 6.37 -12.76 8.94
C THR A 290 6.95 -13.66 7.85
N PHE A 291 8.28 -13.71 7.75
CA PHE A 291 8.95 -14.62 6.83
C PHE A 291 8.53 -16.08 7.08
N GLN A 292 8.57 -16.54 8.33
CA GLN A 292 8.17 -17.90 8.67
C GLN A 292 6.72 -18.22 8.30
N HIS A 293 5.78 -17.31 8.61
CA HIS A 293 4.37 -17.53 8.26
C HIS A 293 4.16 -17.55 6.74
N HIS A 294 4.91 -16.72 6.01
CA HIS A 294 4.87 -16.70 4.55
C HIS A 294 5.32 -18.04 3.94
N ILE A 295 6.37 -18.64 4.50
CA ILE A 295 6.89 -19.93 4.05
C ILE A 295 5.97 -21.08 4.49
N ALA A 296 5.43 -21.03 5.70
CA ALA A 296 4.55 -22.08 6.22
C ALA A 296 3.35 -22.35 5.32
N GLY A 297 2.74 -21.29 4.75
CA GLY A 297 1.64 -21.42 3.79
C GLY A 297 2.03 -22.01 2.42
N ARG A 298 3.32 -22.27 2.18
CA ARG A 298 3.85 -22.89 0.95
C ARG A 298 4.42 -24.28 1.19
N LEU A 299 4.42 -24.78 2.42
CA LEU A 299 4.91 -26.13 2.73
C LEU A 299 3.85 -27.18 2.39
N PRO A 300 4.25 -28.39 1.97
CA PRO A 300 3.31 -29.49 1.76
C PRO A 300 2.59 -29.89 3.05
N ASP A 301 1.40 -30.46 2.91
CA ASP A 301 0.63 -30.98 4.05
C ASP A 301 1.43 -32.04 4.84
N GLY A 302 1.34 -31.98 6.16
CA GLY A 302 2.08 -32.86 7.08
C GLY A 302 3.47 -32.37 7.47
N TRP A 303 3.99 -31.30 6.86
CA TRP A 303 5.24 -30.68 7.27
C TRP A 303 5.00 -29.64 8.37
N THR A 304 5.88 -29.61 9.37
CA THR A 304 5.84 -28.59 10.43
C THR A 304 7.10 -27.76 10.39
N LEU A 305 6.94 -26.44 10.28
CA LEU A 305 8.06 -25.51 10.29
C LEU A 305 8.56 -25.32 11.74
N GLU A 306 9.87 -25.49 11.94
CA GLU A 306 10.50 -25.16 13.21
C GLU A 306 10.48 -23.64 13.48
N SER A 307 10.18 -23.24 14.71
CA SER A 307 10.23 -21.83 15.10
C SER A 307 11.69 -21.36 15.27
N PRO A 308 12.01 -20.07 15.08
CA PRO A 308 13.38 -19.58 15.24
C PRO A 308 13.84 -19.73 16.68
N PHE A 309 12.91 -19.68 17.63
CA PHE A 309 13.20 -19.88 19.04
C PHE A 309 13.69 -21.31 19.33
N ARG A 310 13.01 -22.33 18.79
CA ARG A 310 13.42 -23.74 18.90
C ARG A 310 14.77 -23.97 18.24
N GLN A 311 14.97 -23.37 17.05
CA GLN A 311 16.25 -23.42 16.35
C GLN A 311 17.39 -22.82 17.21
N ILE A 312 17.19 -21.66 17.83
CA ILE A 312 18.17 -21.00 18.71
C ILE A 312 18.43 -21.84 19.98
N GLU A 313 17.38 -22.35 20.61
CA GLU A 313 17.51 -23.22 21.79
C GLU A 313 18.37 -24.45 21.48
N ARG A 314 18.11 -25.08 20.33
CA ARG A 314 18.88 -26.21 19.84
C ARG A 314 20.34 -25.85 19.56
N LEU A 315 20.56 -24.73 18.87
CA LEU A 315 21.90 -24.16 18.58
C LEU A 315 22.74 -23.87 19.83
N LEU A 316 22.09 -23.51 20.94
CA LEU A 316 22.77 -23.16 22.19
C LEU A 316 22.96 -24.35 23.14
N THR A 317 22.16 -25.41 22.98
CA THR A 317 22.19 -26.58 23.86
C THR A 317 22.86 -27.80 23.24
N GLU A 318 22.81 -27.93 21.91
CA GLU A 318 23.44 -29.00 21.15
C GLU A 318 24.71 -28.48 20.46
N ASP A 319 25.80 -29.24 20.55
CA ASP A 319 27.07 -28.95 19.86
C ASP A 319 26.95 -29.39 18.39
N ASP A 320 26.00 -28.79 17.68
CA ASP A 320 25.62 -29.21 16.33
C ASP A 320 26.48 -28.49 15.27
N ALA A 321 27.60 -29.14 14.93
CA ALA A 321 28.58 -28.64 13.95
C ALA A 321 28.08 -28.58 12.49
N ASN A 322 26.85 -29.05 12.21
CA ASN A 322 26.31 -29.18 10.86
C ASN A 322 25.43 -28.01 10.39
N ILE A 323 25.38 -26.92 11.14
CA ILE A 323 24.61 -25.74 10.71
C ILE A 323 25.45 -24.97 9.70
N ARG A 324 25.33 -25.39 8.43
CA ARG A 324 25.67 -24.54 7.29
C ARG A 324 24.67 -23.39 7.32
N TYR A 325 25.13 -22.20 7.71
CA TYR A 325 24.42 -20.99 7.33
C TYR A 325 24.20 -21.02 5.82
N ALA A 326 23.09 -20.49 5.34
CA ALA A 326 22.87 -20.29 3.91
C ALA A 326 23.88 -19.25 3.40
N GLU A 327 25.13 -19.69 3.25
CA GLU A 327 26.20 -18.93 2.64
C GLU A 327 25.88 -18.80 1.15
N PRO A 328 26.32 -17.70 0.49
CA PRO A 328 26.11 -17.53 -0.94
C PRO A 328 26.51 -18.75 -1.78
N ASP A 329 27.53 -19.49 -1.34
CA ASP A 329 28.03 -20.69 -2.01
C ASP A 329 27.02 -21.85 -1.97
N TYR A 330 26.20 -21.97 -0.92
CA TYR A 330 25.17 -22.99 -0.84
C TYR A 330 24.03 -22.74 -1.84
N ILE A 331 23.68 -21.47 -2.09
CA ILE A 331 22.70 -21.12 -3.13
C ILE A 331 23.21 -21.55 -4.50
N GLN A 332 24.50 -21.32 -4.79
CA GLN A 332 25.12 -21.76 -6.05
C GLN A 332 25.23 -23.30 -6.16
N GLU A 333 25.41 -24.01 -5.04
CA GLU A 333 25.31 -25.48 -5.01
C GLU A 333 23.89 -25.96 -5.33
N LEU A 334 22.86 -25.30 -4.76
CA LEU A 334 21.47 -25.61 -5.05
C LEU A 334 21.11 -25.32 -6.51
N ASP A 335 21.55 -24.20 -7.07
CA ASP A 335 21.31 -23.86 -8.49
C ASP A 335 21.92 -24.93 -9.41
N ARG A 336 23.17 -25.34 -9.17
CA ARG A 336 23.81 -26.45 -9.90
C ARG A 336 23.08 -27.78 -9.73
N PHE A 337 22.56 -28.04 -8.54
CA PHE A 337 21.76 -29.25 -8.29
C PHE A 337 20.44 -29.22 -9.08
N ILE A 338 19.76 -28.07 -9.14
CA ILE A 338 18.53 -27.89 -9.94
C ILE A 338 18.83 -28.02 -11.44
N GLU A 339 19.94 -27.46 -11.92
CA GLU A 339 20.39 -27.64 -13.31
C GLU A 339 20.64 -29.12 -13.63
N HIS A 340 21.31 -29.85 -12.73
CA HIS A 340 21.53 -31.29 -12.88
C HIS A 340 20.23 -32.09 -12.90
N LEU A 341 19.23 -31.72 -12.08
CA LEU A 341 17.91 -32.35 -12.09
C LEU A 341 17.19 -32.23 -13.45
N ASN A 342 17.53 -31.22 -14.25
CA ASN A 342 16.97 -31.06 -15.60
C ASN A 342 17.49 -32.13 -16.59
N GLU A 343 18.63 -32.75 -16.28
CA GLU A 343 19.25 -33.84 -17.05
C GLU A 343 18.91 -35.22 -16.47
N GLU A 344 19.03 -35.40 -15.16
CA GLU A 344 18.77 -36.69 -14.50
C GLU A 344 18.42 -36.57 -13.00
N GLY A 345 17.78 -37.61 -12.45
CA GLY A 345 17.59 -37.74 -11.00
C GLY A 345 16.32 -37.15 -10.40
N MET A 346 15.40 -36.61 -11.21
CA MET A 346 14.06 -36.22 -10.76
C MET A 346 13.27 -37.41 -10.24
N LYS A 347 12.48 -37.21 -9.19
CA LYS A 347 11.63 -38.22 -8.57
C LYS A 347 10.21 -37.73 -8.49
N PHE A 348 9.28 -38.54 -9.01
CA PHE A 348 7.86 -38.26 -8.98
C PHE A 348 7.10 -39.27 -8.12
N THR A 349 6.07 -38.79 -7.43
CA THR A 349 5.13 -39.65 -6.72
C THR A 349 4.16 -40.30 -7.70
N PRO A 350 3.80 -41.59 -7.52
CA PRO A 350 2.83 -42.25 -8.38
C PRO A 350 1.45 -41.60 -8.27
N LEU A 351 0.72 -41.56 -9.39
CA LEU A 351 -0.65 -41.07 -9.43
C LEU A 351 -1.61 -42.24 -9.17
N VAL A 352 -2.39 -42.13 -8.10
CA VAL A 352 -3.31 -43.18 -7.65
C VAL A 352 -4.74 -42.71 -7.82
N PHE A 353 -5.54 -43.48 -8.56
CA PHE A 353 -6.97 -43.21 -8.75
C PHE A 353 -7.79 -44.37 -8.18
N ARG A 354 -8.67 -44.08 -7.20
CA ARG A 354 -9.53 -45.07 -6.52
C ARG A 354 -8.78 -46.27 -5.91
N GLY A 355 -7.52 -46.09 -5.55
CA GLY A 355 -6.68 -47.12 -4.94
C GLY A 355 -5.78 -47.87 -5.93
N ASP A 356 -5.97 -47.69 -7.24
CA ASP A 356 -5.13 -48.27 -8.27
C ASP A 356 -4.11 -47.24 -8.77
N VAL A 357 -2.87 -47.68 -9.00
CA VAL A 357 -1.82 -46.84 -9.60
C VAL A 357 -2.16 -46.64 -11.07
N TRP A 358 -2.55 -45.41 -11.42
CA TRP A 358 -2.85 -45.03 -12.81
C TRP A 358 -1.57 -44.78 -13.61
N LYS A 359 -0.58 -44.10 -13.00
CA LYS A 359 0.76 -43.89 -13.55
C LYS A 359 1.81 -44.09 -12.46
N SER A 360 2.83 -44.89 -12.75
CA SER A 360 3.94 -45.08 -11.82
C SER A 360 4.84 -43.84 -11.79
N GLY A 361 5.61 -43.66 -10.72
CA GLY A 361 6.59 -42.58 -10.65
C GLY A 361 7.66 -42.69 -11.74
N GLU A 362 8.00 -43.91 -12.17
CA GLU A 362 8.94 -44.17 -13.27
C GLU A 362 8.36 -43.70 -14.60
N ASP A 363 7.09 -44.02 -14.91
CA ASP A 363 6.43 -43.55 -16.14
C ASP A 363 6.38 -42.02 -16.22
N ILE A 364 6.15 -41.35 -15.08
CA ILE A 364 6.11 -39.88 -15.00
C ILE A 364 7.54 -39.32 -15.18
N THR A 365 8.55 -40.00 -14.66
CA THR A 365 9.96 -39.62 -14.84
C THR A 365 10.39 -39.74 -16.31
N ASP A 366 10.05 -40.85 -16.95
CA ASP A 366 10.33 -41.07 -18.37
C ASP A 366 9.61 -40.05 -19.25
N LEU A 367 8.36 -39.71 -18.90
CA LEU A 367 7.61 -38.64 -19.57
C LEU A 367 8.31 -37.28 -19.39
N PHE A 368 8.74 -36.94 -18.18
CA PHE A 368 9.45 -35.69 -17.91
C PHE A 368 10.76 -35.55 -18.72
N TYR A 369 11.52 -36.64 -18.88
CA TYR A 369 12.76 -36.65 -19.66
C TYR A 369 12.55 -36.88 -21.17
N SER A 370 11.33 -37.15 -21.62
CA SER A 370 11.00 -37.21 -23.05
C SER A 370 10.93 -35.83 -23.71
N TYR A 371 10.74 -34.77 -22.92
CA TYR A 371 10.75 -33.38 -23.38
C TYR A 371 12.17 -32.88 -23.65
N GLU A 372 12.30 -31.88 -24.52
CA GLU A 372 13.59 -31.34 -24.94
C GLU A 372 14.36 -30.68 -23.78
N ASP A 373 15.67 -30.95 -23.73
CA ASP A 373 16.61 -30.58 -22.66
C ASP A 373 16.76 -29.06 -22.45
N HIS A 374 16.52 -28.25 -23.47
CA HIS A 374 16.60 -26.80 -23.43
C HIS A 374 15.34 -26.12 -22.87
N ILE A 375 14.24 -26.85 -22.67
CA ILE A 375 13.05 -26.34 -21.98
C ILE A 375 13.35 -26.29 -20.49
N SER A 376 13.00 -25.18 -19.83
CA SER A 376 13.19 -25.01 -18.39
C SER A 376 12.39 -26.03 -17.59
N THR A 377 12.91 -26.44 -16.43
CA THR A 377 12.24 -27.39 -15.54
C THR A 377 10.79 -26.99 -15.21
N PRO A 378 10.46 -25.71 -14.88
CA PRO A 378 9.06 -25.32 -14.64
C PRO A 378 8.15 -25.54 -15.85
N ASN A 379 8.61 -25.20 -17.05
CA ASN A 379 7.81 -25.32 -18.27
C ASN A 379 7.58 -26.80 -18.64
N ARG A 380 8.57 -27.67 -18.42
CA ARG A 380 8.37 -29.12 -18.60
C ARG A 380 7.35 -29.69 -17.63
N LEU A 381 7.37 -29.24 -16.37
CA LEU A 381 6.38 -29.66 -15.38
C LEU A 381 4.96 -29.23 -15.79
N GLU A 382 4.81 -28.05 -16.38
CA GLU A 382 3.53 -27.55 -16.89
C GLU A 382 3.03 -28.37 -18.10
N LEU A 383 3.89 -28.60 -19.11
CA LEU A 383 3.57 -29.47 -20.25
C LEU A 383 3.20 -30.89 -19.82
N MET A 384 3.95 -31.43 -18.86
CA MET A 384 3.66 -32.74 -18.27
C MET A 384 2.31 -32.75 -17.56
N ALA A 385 1.95 -31.69 -16.83
CA ALA A 385 0.65 -31.58 -16.19
C ALA A 385 -0.49 -31.55 -17.22
N GLU A 386 -0.38 -30.72 -18.26
CA GLU A 386 -1.37 -30.66 -19.35
C GLU A 386 -1.55 -32.02 -20.05
N GLN A 387 -0.45 -32.72 -20.33
CA GLN A 387 -0.50 -34.03 -20.97
C GLN A 387 -1.14 -35.08 -20.05
N LEU A 388 -0.82 -35.07 -18.75
CA LEU A 388 -1.43 -35.98 -17.78
C LEU A 388 -2.91 -35.68 -17.53
N GLU A 389 -3.38 -34.45 -17.69
CA GLU A 389 -4.81 -34.11 -17.62
C GLU A 389 -5.59 -34.52 -18.88
N ALA A 390 -4.93 -34.52 -20.05
CA ALA A 390 -5.52 -34.90 -21.33
C ALA A 390 -5.62 -36.42 -21.54
N THR A 391 -4.91 -37.23 -20.74
CA THR A 391 -4.83 -38.70 -20.85
C THR A 391 -5.72 -39.37 -19.81
#